data_AF-A0A934LBD8-F1
#
_entry.id   AF-A0A934LBD8-F1
#
_cell.length_a   1.000
_cell.length_b   1.000
_cell.length_c   1.000
_cell.angle_alpha   90.00
_cell.angle_beta   90.00
_cell.angle_gamma   90.00
#
_symmetry.space_group_name_H-M   'P 1'
#
loop_
_entity.id
_entity.type
_entity.pdbx_description
1 polymer ?
#
loop_
_entity_poly.entity_id
_entity_poly.type
_entity_poly.pdbx_seq_one_letter_code
_entity_poly.pdbx_strand_id
1 'polypeptide(L)'
;METKEAQALRRAVEKAGGQSALARACGVKQGHVWHWINKSLRVPAEHVLSVEAATGGTVTRHELRPDIFGNERNLQIQPTNREATDRTAAGTEAPIRADIAEQIALLEAKQHRAVREALLNKKGAAGRLVKLDRAIAALRALA
;
A
#
# COMPACT_ATOMS: atom_id res chain seq x y z
N MET A 1 15.10 28.18 -19.90
CA MET A 1 15.78 27.22 -19.02
C MET A 1 15.02 25.90 -19.13
N GLU A 2 15.71 24.79 -19.37
CA GLU A 2 15.05 23.47 -19.45
C GLU A 2 14.58 23.08 -18.04
N THR A 3 13.31 22.73 -17.89
CA THR A 3 12.72 22.37 -16.60
C THR A 3 13.04 20.91 -16.26
N LYS A 4 13.07 20.59 -14.96
CA LYS A 4 13.29 19.22 -14.48
C LYS A 4 12.27 18.23 -15.06
N GLU A 5 11.02 18.69 -15.23
CA GLU A 5 9.93 17.94 -15.87
C GLU A 5 10.27 17.55 -17.32
N ALA A 6 10.79 18.50 -18.11
CA ALA A 6 11.16 18.26 -19.50
C ALA A 6 12.31 17.25 -19.62
N GLN A 7 13.28 17.30 -18.71
CA GLN A 7 14.36 16.31 -18.64
C GLN A 7 13.85 14.93 -18.26
N ALA A 8 12.95 14.84 -17.27
CA ALA A 8 12.31 13.58 -16.89
C ALA A 8 11.55 12.96 -18.07
N LEU A 9 10.81 13.79 -18.83
CA LEU A 9 10.12 13.34 -20.04
C LEU A 9 11.08 12.80 -21.11
N ARG A 10 12.20 13.49 -21.38
CA ARG A 10 13.22 13.00 -22.33
C ARG A 10 13.79 11.64 -21.90
N ARG A 11 14.11 11.49 -20.61
CA ARG A 11 14.57 10.21 -20.05
C ARG A 11 13.51 9.11 -20.16
N ALA A 12 12.25 9.44 -19.93
CA ALA A 12 11.15 8.50 -20.08
C ALA A 12 11.03 7.98 -21.52
N VAL A 13 11.20 8.88 -22.50
CA VAL A 13 11.20 8.52 -23.93
C VAL A 13 12.37 7.61 -24.27
N GLU A 14 13.56 7.91 -23.78
CA GLU A 14 14.74 7.07 -23.99
C GLU A 14 14.54 5.67 -23.39
N LYS A 15 14.02 5.59 -22.16
CA LYS A 15 13.76 4.31 -21.47
C LYS A 15 12.64 3.49 -22.11
N ALA A 16 11.62 4.16 -22.65
CA ALA A 16 10.56 3.48 -23.40
C ALA A 16 11.02 2.96 -24.77
N GLY A 17 12.24 3.29 -25.23
CA GLY A 17 12.74 2.89 -26.55
C GLY A 17 12.36 3.85 -27.68
N GLY A 18 12.08 5.12 -27.35
CA GLY A 18 11.82 6.20 -28.29
C GLY A 18 10.37 6.70 -28.28
N GLN A 19 10.12 7.78 -29.01
CA GLN A 19 8.83 8.48 -29.00
C GLN A 19 7.67 7.60 -29.49
N SER A 20 7.91 6.79 -30.52
CA SER A 20 6.90 5.88 -31.07
C SER A 20 6.54 4.75 -30.10
N ALA A 21 7.51 4.24 -29.34
CA ALA A 21 7.28 3.19 -28.36
C ALA A 21 6.51 3.74 -27.14
N LEU A 22 6.90 4.92 -26.65
CA LEU A 22 6.17 5.60 -25.59
C LEU A 22 4.73 5.94 -26.00
N ALA A 23 4.53 6.40 -27.25
CA ALA A 23 3.22 6.71 -27.78
C ALA A 23 2.30 5.47 -27.80
N ARG A 24 2.83 4.32 -28.24
CA ARG A 24 2.10 3.04 -28.21
C ARG A 24 1.72 2.63 -26.79
N ALA A 25 2.65 2.74 -25.84
CA ALA A 25 2.38 2.40 -24.45
C ALA A 25 1.33 3.32 -23.80
N CYS A 26 1.29 4.59 -24.21
CA CYS A 26 0.32 5.57 -23.72
C CYS A 26 -0.99 5.60 -24.52
N GLY A 27 -1.12 4.81 -25.59
CA GLY A 27 -2.30 4.81 -26.46
C GLY A 27 -2.50 6.11 -27.26
N VAL A 28 -1.44 6.88 -27.49
CA VAL A 28 -1.49 8.17 -28.22
C VAL A 28 -0.74 8.11 -29.54
N LYS A 29 -0.93 9.12 -30.39
CA LYS A 29 -0.14 9.30 -31.61
C LYS A 29 1.28 9.80 -31.26
N GLN A 30 2.30 9.39 -32.02
CA GLN A 30 3.68 9.85 -31.80
C GLN A 30 3.84 11.37 -31.88
N GLY A 31 3.02 12.06 -32.70
CA GLY A 31 2.97 13.52 -32.74
C GLY A 31 2.57 14.19 -31.42
N HIS A 32 1.75 13.54 -30.58
CA HIS A 32 1.45 14.05 -29.23
C HIS A 32 2.71 14.01 -28.36
N VAL A 33 3.46 12.92 -28.40
CA VAL A 33 4.72 12.79 -27.65
C VAL A 33 5.72 13.85 -28.11
N TRP A 34 5.83 14.09 -29.41
CA TRP A 34 6.67 15.18 -29.94
C TRP A 34 6.22 16.55 -29.40
N HIS A 35 4.91 16.80 -29.34
CA HIS A 35 4.35 18.05 -28.80
C HIS A 35 4.68 18.21 -27.31
N TRP A 36 4.60 17.14 -26.52
CA TRP A 36 4.98 17.16 -25.11
C TRP A 36 6.45 17.51 -24.91
N ILE A 37 7.34 17.04 -25.79
CA ILE A 37 8.78 17.29 -25.70
C ILE A 37 9.18 18.69 -26.23
N ASN A 38 8.54 19.18 -27.29
CA ASN A 38 9.02 20.36 -28.02
C ASN A 38 8.16 21.62 -27.82
N LYS A 39 6.90 21.48 -27.42
CA LYS A 39 5.97 22.60 -27.26
C LYS A 39 5.54 22.76 -25.81
N SER A 40 4.89 21.74 -25.25
CA SER A 40 4.35 21.83 -23.89
C SER A 40 5.42 21.62 -22.80
N LEU A 41 6.55 20.99 -23.15
CA LEU A 41 7.62 20.58 -22.24
C LEU A 41 7.12 19.77 -21.03
N ARG A 42 5.97 19.10 -21.19
CA ARG A 42 5.19 18.54 -20.10
C ARG A 42 4.24 17.44 -20.58
N VAL A 43 4.01 16.45 -19.73
CA VAL A 43 3.03 15.38 -19.93
C VAL A 43 1.67 15.77 -19.33
N PRO A 44 0.55 15.60 -20.07
CA PRO A 44 -0.79 15.72 -19.51
C PRO A 44 -1.00 14.75 -18.35
N ALA A 45 -1.74 15.16 -17.32
CA ALA A 45 -1.92 14.38 -16.10
C ALA A 45 -2.46 12.97 -16.37
N GLU A 46 -3.34 12.85 -17.36
CA GLU A 46 -4.00 11.60 -17.79
C GLU A 46 -3.01 10.54 -18.27
N HIS A 47 -1.86 10.95 -18.84
CA HIS A 47 -0.87 10.03 -19.39
C HIS A 47 0.32 9.78 -18.47
N VAL A 48 0.42 10.47 -17.32
CA VAL A 48 1.57 10.34 -16.41
C VAL A 48 1.73 8.90 -15.90
N LEU A 49 0.62 8.26 -15.52
CA LEU A 49 0.63 6.87 -15.05
C LEU A 49 1.01 5.89 -16.16
N SER A 50 0.56 6.15 -17.39
CA SER A 50 0.94 5.34 -18.55
C SER A 50 2.43 5.46 -18.86
N VAL A 51 3.01 6.65 -18.74
CA VAL A 51 4.45 6.89 -18.91
C VAL A 51 5.26 6.20 -17.80
N GLU A 52 4.82 6.29 -16.55
CA GLU A 52 5.45 5.60 -15.41
C GLU A 52 5.45 4.08 -15.62
N ALA A 53 4.31 3.51 -16.04
CA ALA A 53 4.20 2.08 -16.38
C ALA A 53 5.07 1.69 -17.58
N ALA A 54 5.09 2.50 -18.64
CA ALA A 54 5.90 2.27 -19.85
C ALA A 54 7.41 2.28 -19.58
N THR A 55 7.85 3.01 -18.56
CA THR A 55 9.25 3.10 -18.14
C THR A 55 9.61 2.12 -17.02
N GLY A 56 8.65 1.26 -16.62
CA GLY A 56 8.82 0.31 -15.52
C GLY A 56 9.14 0.98 -14.18
N GLY A 57 8.64 2.20 -13.94
CA GLY A 57 8.91 2.97 -12.73
C GLY A 57 10.29 3.62 -12.67
N THR A 58 11.06 3.63 -13.76
CA THR A 58 12.36 4.33 -13.83
C THR A 58 12.17 5.85 -13.77
N VAL A 59 11.08 6.36 -14.34
CA VAL A 59 10.68 7.77 -14.24
C VAL A 59 9.35 7.82 -13.52
N THR A 60 9.33 8.45 -12.34
CA THR A 60 8.14 8.49 -11.49
C THR A 60 7.20 9.62 -11.89
N ARG A 61 5.94 9.49 -11.51
CA ARG A 61 4.93 10.56 -11.69
C ARG A 61 5.33 11.89 -11.04
N HIS A 62 6.11 11.84 -9.97
CA HIS A 62 6.58 13.01 -9.21
C HIS A 62 7.67 13.77 -9.97
N GLU A 63 8.49 13.08 -10.77
CA GLU A 63 9.47 13.73 -11.64
C GLU A 63 8.83 14.37 -12.86
N LEU A 64 7.78 13.75 -13.40
CA LEU A 64 7.04 14.25 -14.58
C LEU A 64 6.12 15.43 -14.23
N ARG A 65 5.45 15.37 -13.07
CA ARG A 65 4.44 16.34 -12.60
C ARG A 65 4.56 16.58 -11.09
N PRO A 66 5.62 17.26 -10.62
CA PRO A 66 5.81 17.57 -9.20
C PRO A 66 4.73 18.53 -8.65
N ASP A 67 4.02 19.25 -9.52
CA ASP A 67 2.90 20.13 -9.16
C ASP A 67 1.64 19.38 -8.71
N ILE A 68 1.36 18.20 -9.29
CA ILE A 68 0.21 17.37 -8.93
C ILE A 68 0.60 16.41 -7.82
N PHE A 69 1.70 15.68 -8.02
CA PHE A 69 2.05 14.56 -7.16
C PHE A 69 2.92 14.98 -5.97
N GLY A 70 3.40 16.23 -5.94
CA GLY A 70 4.36 16.69 -4.95
C GLY A 70 5.75 16.10 -5.15
N ASN A 71 6.68 16.47 -4.28
CA ASN A 71 8.03 15.90 -4.28
C ASN A 71 8.00 14.59 -3.49
N GLU A 72 8.56 13.49 -4.02
CA GLU A 72 8.68 12.17 -3.33
C GLU A 72 9.24 12.27 -1.89
N ARG A 73 10.02 13.32 -1.62
CA ARG A 73 10.56 13.64 -0.29
C ARG A 73 9.50 13.79 0.82
N ASN A 74 8.23 14.03 0.48
CA ASN A 74 7.17 14.18 1.48
C ASN A 74 6.51 12.85 1.90
N LEU A 75 6.98 11.70 1.39
CA LEU A 75 6.60 10.37 1.88
C LEU A 75 7.57 9.81 2.94
N GLN A 76 8.58 10.59 3.36
CA GLN A 76 9.30 10.33 4.61
C GLN A 76 8.38 10.66 5.78
N ILE A 77 7.61 9.64 6.20
CA ILE A 77 7.05 9.45 7.55
C ILE A 77 6.95 10.75 8.36
N GLN A 78 5.83 11.47 8.24
CA GLN A 78 5.28 12.07 9.45
C GLN A 78 4.55 10.92 10.15
N PRO A 79 5.01 10.44 11.31
CA PRO A 79 4.11 9.75 12.19
C PRO A 79 3.08 10.82 12.56
N THR A 80 1.93 10.82 11.92
CA THR A 80 0.85 11.68 12.37
C THR A 80 0.47 11.12 13.73
N ASN A 81 1.01 11.75 14.78
CA ASN A 81 0.36 11.88 16.07
C ASN A 81 -1.03 12.47 15.79
N ARG A 82 -1.95 11.62 15.33
CA ARG A 82 -3.39 11.82 15.26
C ARG A 82 -4.02 10.75 16.14
N GLU A 83 -3.51 10.68 17.36
CA GLU A 83 -4.42 10.48 18.47
C GLU A 83 -5.40 11.66 18.49
N ALA A 84 -6.68 11.31 18.63
CA ALA A 84 -7.85 12.16 18.85
C ALA A 84 -8.35 12.91 17.58
N THR A 85 -9.57 12.72 17.04
CA THR A 85 -10.85 12.25 17.60
C THR A 85 -11.83 11.86 16.47
N ASP A 86 -12.72 10.93 16.79
CA ASP A 86 -14.12 10.80 16.30
C ASP A 86 -14.42 10.12 14.95
N ARG A 87 -14.82 8.84 15.07
CA ARG A 87 -15.97 8.15 14.46
C ARG A 87 -16.45 8.55 13.05
N THR A 88 -16.35 7.60 12.10
CA THR A 88 -17.46 7.05 11.26
C THR A 88 -17.06 6.75 9.80
N ALA A 89 -17.50 5.57 9.34
CA ALA A 89 -17.65 5.06 7.95
C ALA A 89 -16.48 4.29 7.28
N ALA A 90 -16.64 2.96 7.32
CA ALA A 90 -16.34 1.90 6.32
C ALA A 90 -15.62 2.29 5.01
N GLY A 91 -14.69 1.53 4.45
CA GLY A 91 -14.21 0.17 4.71
C GLY A 91 -13.54 -0.36 3.44
N THR A 92 -12.34 -0.93 3.56
CA THR A 92 -11.80 -1.99 2.68
C THR A 92 -10.66 -2.71 3.45
N GLU A 93 -11.09 -3.77 4.14
CA GLU A 93 -10.41 -5.06 4.44
C GLU A 93 -9.14 -5.19 5.30
N ALA A 94 -8.45 -4.12 5.71
CA ALA A 94 -7.22 -4.26 6.52
C ALA A 94 -7.31 -3.94 8.04
N PRO A 95 -8.36 -4.30 8.80
CA PRO A 95 -8.23 -4.36 10.27
C PRO A 95 -8.79 -5.62 10.97
N ILE A 96 -9.57 -6.48 10.32
CA ILE A 96 -10.27 -7.59 11.02
C ILE A 96 -9.33 -8.75 11.40
N ARG A 97 -8.34 -9.07 10.55
CA ARG A 97 -7.42 -10.19 10.80
C ARG A 97 -6.46 -9.96 11.98
N ALA A 98 -6.12 -8.70 12.27
CA ALA A 98 -5.27 -8.35 13.41
C ALA A 98 -5.99 -8.58 14.75
N ASP A 99 -7.29 -8.26 14.81
CA ASP A 99 -8.13 -8.45 15.99
C ASP A 99 -8.30 -9.95 16.33
N ILE A 100 -8.47 -10.81 15.32
CA ILE A 100 -8.55 -12.27 15.52
C ILE A 100 -7.23 -12.84 16.06
N ALA A 101 -6.08 -12.37 15.57
CA ALA A 101 -4.77 -12.83 16.05
C ALA A 101 -4.52 -12.44 17.51
N GLU A 102 -4.93 -11.24 17.92
CA GLU A 102 -4.84 -10.78 19.30
C GLU A 102 -5.78 -11.56 20.23
N GLN A 103 -7.00 -11.84 19.79
CA GLN A 103 -7.94 -12.69 20.52
C GLN A 103 -7.41 -14.11 20.71
N ILE A 104 -6.78 -14.70 19.68
CA ILE A 104 -6.14 -16.01 19.77
C ILE A 104 -5.00 -15.99 20.81
N ALA A 105 -4.11 -15.00 20.75
CA ALA A 105 -2.99 -14.89 21.69
C ALA A 105 -3.45 -14.75 23.15
N LEU A 106 -4.52 -13.98 23.40
CA LEU A 106 -5.11 -13.85 24.74
C LEU A 106 -5.71 -15.17 25.23
N LEU A 107 -6.39 -15.91 24.36
CA LEU A 107 -6.97 -17.20 24.72
C LEU A 107 -5.89 -18.26 24.96
N GLU A 108 -4.81 -18.28 24.18
CA GLU A 108 -3.64 -19.13 24.41
C GLU A 108 -3.00 -18.84 25.77
N ALA A 109 -2.85 -17.58 26.15
CA ALA A 109 -2.35 -17.21 27.47
C ALA A 109 -3.27 -17.71 28.61
N LYS A 110 -4.59 -17.60 28.43
CA LYS A 110 -5.58 -18.15 29.37
C LYS A 110 -5.53 -19.69 29.41
N GLN A 111 -5.28 -20.32 28.27
CA GLN A 111 -5.14 -21.76 28.16
C GLN A 111 -3.91 -22.23 28.94
N HIS A 112 -2.74 -21.63 28.73
CA HIS A 112 -1.51 -21.95 29.47
C HIS A 112 -1.70 -21.83 30.99
N ARG A 113 -2.43 -20.79 31.44
CA ARG A 113 -2.81 -20.65 32.85
C ARG A 113 -3.72 -21.79 33.32
N ALA A 114 -4.73 -22.16 32.53
CA ALA A 114 -5.64 -23.26 32.84
C ALA A 114 -4.92 -24.63 32.87
N VAL A 115 -3.95 -24.86 31.98
CA VAL A 115 -3.08 -26.05 32.00
C VAL A 115 -2.32 -26.12 33.33
N ARG A 116 -1.70 -25.01 33.75
CA ARG A 116 -1.01 -24.95 35.05
C ARG A 116 -1.94 -25.22 36.23
N GLU A 117 -3.17 -24.71 36.19
CA GLU A 117 -4.18 -25.00 37.21
C GLU A 117 -4.65 -26.46 37.22
N ALA A 118 -4.74 -27.09 36.04
CA ALA A 118 -5.10 -28.50 35.91
C ALA A 118 -4.00 -29.42 36.42
N LEU A 119 -2.72 -29.09 36.15
CA LEU A 119 -1.57 -29.78 36.74
C LEU A 119 -1.55 -29.68 38.27
N LEU A 120 -2.01 -28.55 38.81
CA LEU A 120 -2.21 -28.35 40.26
C LEU A 120 -3.53 -28.97 40.79
N ASN A 121 -4.19 -29.84 40.01
CA ASN A 121 -5.46 -30.52 40.29
C ASN A 121 -6.57 -29.59 40.83
N LYS A 122 -6.63 -28.35 40.36
CA LYS A 122 -7.69 -27.42 40.76
C LYS A 122 -9.02 -27.83 40.12
N LYS A 123 -10.06 -27.97 40.96
CA LYS A 123 -11.40 -28.38 40.52
C LYS A 123 -11.92 -27.51 39.37
N GLY A 124 -12.32 -28.17 38.28
CA GLY A 124 -12.89 -27.53 37.09
C GLY A 124 -11.90 -26.94 36.08
N ALA A 125 -10.58 -27.04 36.31
CA ALA A 125 -9.57 -26.54 35.38
C ALA A 125 -9.58 -27.29 34.02
N ALA A 126 -9.73 -28.62 34.04
CA ALA A 126 -9.83 -29.43 32.81
C ALA A 126 -11.02 -29.04 31.92
N GLY A 127 -12.19 -28.75 32.53
CA GLY A 127 -13.37 -28.31 31.78
C GLY A 127 -13.22 -26.91 31.18
N ARG A 128 -12.48 -26.00 31.85
CA ARG A 128 -12.14 -24.68 31.28
C ARG A 128 -11.17 -24.80 30.12
N LEU A 129 -10.18 -25.68 30.24
CA LEU A 129 -9.17 -25.92 29.21
C LEU A 129 -9.81 -26.35 27.88
N VAL A 130 -10.69 -27.36 27.91
CA VAL A 130 -11.40 -27.85 26.71
C VAL A 130 -12.25 -26.75 26.03
N LYS A 131 -12.84 -25.84 26.81
CA LYS A 131 -13.60 -24.71 26.25
C LYS A 131 -12.70 -23.69 25.56
N LEU A 132 -11.54 -23.41 26.15
CA LEU A 132 -10.54 -22.48 25.58
C LEU A 132 -9.92 -23.06 24.30
N ASP A 133 -9.61 -24.36 24.27
CA ASP A 133 -9.12 -25.06 23.08
C ASP A 133 -10.09 -24.94 21.89
N ARG A 134 -11.39 -25.17 22.13
CA ARG A 134 -12.41 -25.04 21.08
C ARG A 134 -12.55 -23.60 20.57
N ALA A 135 -12.47 -22.62 21.46
CA ALA A 135 -12.57 -21.21 21.09
C ALA A 135 -11.37 -20.76 20.24
N ILE A 136 -10.14 -21.19 20.60
CA ILE A 136 -8.93 -20.92 19.82
C ILE A 136 -9.02 -21.57 18.44
N ALA A 137 -9.44 -22.84 18.37
CA ALA A 137 -9.58 -23.55 17.09
C ALA A 137 -10.60 -22.88 16.16
N ALA A 138 -11.74 -22.41 16.71
CA ALA A 138 -12.75 -21.70 15.94
C ALA A 138 -12.23 -20.36 15.39
N LEU A 139 -11.51 -19.58 16.20
CA LEU A 139 -10.94 -18.31 15.77
C LEU A 139 -9.83 -18.49 14.73
N ARG A 140 -8.98 -19.52 14.87
CA ARG A 140 -7.97 -19.86 13.85
C ARG A 140 -8.58 -20.25 12.51
N ALA A 141 -9.77 -20.85 12.50
CA ALA A 141 -10.49 -21.20 11.27
C ALA A 141 -11.11 -19.98 10.55
N LEU A 142 -11.25 -18.85 11.26
CA LEU A 142 -11.79 -17.59 10.75
C LEU A 142 -10.70 -16.59 10.34
N ALA A 143 -9.43 -16.85 10.69
CA ALA A 143 -8.26 -16.02 10.40
C ALA A 143 -7.72 -16.25 8.98
#